data_AF-J5MSL7-F1
#
_entry.id   AF-J5MSL7-F1
#
_cell.length_a   1.000
_cell.length_b   1.000
_cell.length_c   1.000
_cell.angle_alpha   90.00
_cell.angle_beta   90.00
_cell.angle_gamma   90.00
#
_symmetry.space_group_name_H-M   'P 1'
#
loop_
_entity.id
_entity.type
_entity.pdbx_description
1 polymer ?
#
loop_
_entity_poly.entity_id
_entity_poly.type
_entity_poly.pdbx_seq_one_letter_code
_entity_poly.pdbx_strand_id
1 'polypeptide(L)' 'TVNTPFGIALKVDERRETSMPGIYAAGDLANPLMASVTTAISQGATAGISAQQSMLV' A
#
# COMPACT_ATOMS: atom_id res chain seq x y z
N THR A 1 -9.09 6.81 -0.59
CA THR A 1 -8.83 6.65 0.87
C THR A 1 -9.97 5.88 1.51
N VAL A 2 -9.78 5.42 2.75
CA VAL A 2 -10.82 4.81 3.60
C VAL A 2 -10.79 5.48 4.98
N ASN A 3 -11.96 5.64 5.58
CA ASN A 3 -12.09 6.10 6.97
C ASN A 3 -11.97 4.89 7.90
N THR A 4 -11.23 5.07 8.99
CA THR A 4 -11.07 4.09 10.06
C THR A 4 -11.36 4.75 11.40
N PRO A 5 -11.60 3.98 12.47
CA PRO A 5 -11.77 4.54 13.82
C PRO A 5 -10.60 5.39 14.32
N PHE A 6 -9.42 5.28 13.69
CA PHE A 6 -8.19 5.97 14.09
C PHE A 6 -7.75 7.06 13.11
N GLY A 7 -8.53 7.36 12.08
CA GLY A 7 -8.21 8.35 11.07
C GLY A 7 -8.38 7.84 9.64
N ILE A 8 -7.67 8.48 8.70
CA ILE A 8 -7.78 8.20 7.26
C ILE A 8 -6.59 7.36 6.81
N ALA A 9 -6.85 6.35 5.98
CA ALA A 9 -5.81 5.58 5.29
C ALA A 9 -5.98 5.58 3.77
N LEU A 10 -4.92 5.27 3.05
CA LEU A 10 -4.98 4.99 1.62
C LEU A 10 -5.62 3.62 1.39
N LYS A 11 -6.60 3.58 0.48
CA LYS A 11 -7.14 2.32 -0.02
C LYS A 11 -6.13 1.80 -1.03
N VAL A 12 -5.73 0.56 -0.86
CA VAL A 12 -4.90 -0.15 -1.82
C VAL A 12 -5.47 -1.52 -2.13
N ASP A 13 -5.14 -2.07 -3.29
CA ASP A 13 -5.43 -3.46 -3.66
C ASP A 13 -4.32 -4.43 -3.17
N GLU A 14 -4.38 -5.68 -3.62
CA GLU A 14 -3.41 -6.72 -3.28
C GLU A 14 -1.99 -6.42 -3.79
N ARG A 15 -1.88 -5.70 -4.91
CA ARG A 15 -0.61 -5.23 -5.50
C ARG A 15 -0.08 -3.98 -4.83
N ARG A 16 -0.80 -3.45 -3.83
CA ARG A 16 -0.52 -2.17 -3.18
C ARG A 16 -0.74 -0.96 -4.07
N GLU A 17 -1.49 -1.13 -5.16
CA GLU A 17 -1.87 -0.04 -6.04
C GLU A 17 -3.04 0.74 -5.43
N THR A 18 -2.97 2.07 -5.49
CA THR A 18 -4.06 2.94 -5.05
C THR A 18 -5.14 3.01 -6.12
N SER A 19 -6.20 3.79 -5.87
CA SER A 19 -7.20 4.10 -6.91
C SER A 19 -6.65 4.99 -8.04
N MET A 20 -5.45 5.58 -7.88
CA MET A 20 -4.76 6.28 -8.96
C MET A 20 -3.79 5.30 -9.65
N PRO A 21 -3.99 4.99 -10.94
CA PRO A 21 -3.14 4.03 -11.65
C PRO A 21 -1.66 4.41 -11.61
N GLY A 22 -0.80 3.44 -11.34
CA GLY A 22 0.66 3.63 -11.25
C GLY A 22 1.14 4.26 -9.93
N ILE A 23 0.25 4.60 -9.00
CA ILE A 23 0.62 5.08 -7.65
C ILE A 23 0.41 3.94 -6.65
N TYR A 24 1.49 3.58 -5.95
CA TYR A 24 1.51 2.50 -4.96
C TYR A 24 1.74 3.03 -3.55
N ALA A 25 1.15 2.40 -2.53
CA ALA A 25 1.30 2.79 -1.14
C ALA A 25 1.40 1.57 -0.20
N ALA A 26 2.25 1.67 0.82
CA ALA A 26 2.54 0.59 1.76
C ALA A 26 2.78 1.13 3.18
N GLY A 27 2.86 0.23 4.16
CA GLY A 27 3.11 0.58 5.55
C GLY A 27 1.92 1.27 6.20
N ASP A 28 2.17 2.11 7.19
CA ASP A 28 1.12 2.69 8.05
C ASP A 28 0.10 3.53 7.26
N LEU A 29 0.50 4.15 6.16
CA LEU A 29 -0.42 4.88 5.25
C LEU A 29 -1.49 3.98 4.64
N ALA A 30 -1.21 2.69 4.47
CA ALA A 30 -2.09 1.70 3.82
C ALA A 30 -2.51 0.56 4.77
N ASN A 31 -2.05 0.57 6.03
CA ASN A 31 -2.37 -0.42 7.06
C ASN A 31 -2.56 0.22 8.44
N PRO A 32 -3.61 1.03 8.64
CA PRO A 32 -3.76 1.88 9.83
C PRO A 32 -4.07 1.13 11.12
N LEU A 33 -4.47 -0.14 11.06
CA LEU A 33 -4.94 -0.90 12.23
C LEU A 33 -3.81 -1.62 12.98
N MET A 34 -2.64 -1.79 12.36
CA MET A 34 -1.51 -2.50 12.97
C MET A 34 -0.17 -1.90 12.50
N ALA A 35 0.38 -1.00 13.31
CA ALA A 35 1.75 -0.52 13.14
C ALA A 35 2.73 -1.68 13.45
N SER A 36 3.45 -2.12 12.42
CA SER A 36 4.39 -3.25 12.50
C SER A 36 5.47 -3.09 11.45
N VAL A 37 6.73 -3.05 11.89
CA VAL A 37 7.90 -2.87 11.01
C VAL A 37 7.99 -4.01 9.99
N THR A 38 7.83 -5.26 10.44
CA THR A 38 7.85 -6.44 9.55
C THR A 38 6.77 -6.37 8.48
N THR A 39 5.57 -5.93 8.86
CA THR A 39 4.46 -5.77 7.93
C THR A 39 4.72 -4.64 6.93
N ALA A 40 5.24 -3.51 7.38
CA ALA A 40 5.62 -2.40 6.50
C ALA A 40 6.68 -2.82 5.47
N ILE A 41 7.70 -3.59 5.90
CA ILE A 41 8.73 -4.14 5.01
C ILE A 41 8.11 -5.05 3.94
N SER A 42 7.29 -6.01 4.35
CA SER A 42 6.62 -6.95 3.42
C SER A 42 5.76 -6.20 2.40
N GLN A 43 4.96 -5.23 2.85
CA GLN A 43 4.11 -4.44 1.97
C GLN A 43 4.92 -3.55 1.02
N GLY A 44 6.01 -2.95 1.50
CA GLY A 44 6.91 -2.14 0.68
C GLY A 44 7.57 -2.96 -0.42
N ALA A 45 8.00 -4.19 -0.12
CA ALA A 45 8.53 -5.11 -1.11
C ALA A 45 7.47 -5.46 -2.18
N THR A 46 6.24 -5.78 -1.77
CA THR A 46 5.13 -6.04 -2.70
C THR A 46 4.83 -4.84 -3.60
N ALA A 47 4.79 -3.63 -3.03
CA ALA A 47 4.55 -2.40 -3.77
C ALA A 47 5.66 -2.13 -4.80
N GLY A 48 6.93 -2.28 -4.40
CA GLY A 48 8.08 -2.09 -5.30
C GLY A 48 8.09 -3.09 -6.46
N ILE A 49 7.84 -4.37 -6.18
CA ILE A 49 7.73 -5.41 -7.23
C ILE A 49 6.55 -5.10 -8.17
N SER A 50 5.39 -4.74 -7.63
CA SER A 50 4.20 -4.44 -8.43
C SER A 50 4.38 -3.21 -9.31
N ALA A 51 5.04 -2.17 -8.80
CA ALA A 51 5.40 -0.97 -9.54
C ALA A 51 6.41 -1.26 -10.64
N GLN A 52 7.41 -2.12 -10.39
CA GLN A 52 8.33 -2.54 -11.45
C GLN A 52 7.60 -3.32 -12.54
N GLN A 53 6.73 -4.26 -12.16
CA GLN A 53 5.96 -5.08 -13.10
C GLN A 53 5.01 -4.25 -13.97
N SER A 54 4.45 -3.15 -13.46
CA SER A 54 3.57 -2.28 -14.25
C SER A 54 4.30 -1.45 -15.32
N MET A 55 5.64 -1.41 -15.30
CA MET A 55 6.45 -0.75 -16.33
C MET A 55 6.85 -1.69 -17.48
N LEU A 56 6.59 -3.00 -17.35
CA LEU A 56 6.96 -4.02 -18.33
C LEU A 56 5.85 -4.30 -19.35
N VAL A 57 4.77 -3.52 -19.33
CA VAL A 57 3.60 -3.62 -20.22
C VAL A 57 3.48 -2.41 -21.13
#